data_AF-A0A2P4SWI2-F1
#
_entry.id   AF-A0A2P4SWI2-F1
#
_cell.length_a   1.000
_cell.length_b   1.000
_cell.length_c   1.000
_cell.angle_alpha   90.00
_cell.angle_beta   90.00
_cell.angle_gamma   90.00
#
_symmetry.space_group_name_H-M   'P 1'
#
loop_
_entity.id
_entity.type
_entity.pdbx_description
1 polymer ?
#
loop_
_entity_poly.entity_id
_entity_poly.type
_entity_poly.pdbx_seq_one_letter_code
_entity_poly.pdbx_strand_id
1 'polypeptide(L)'
;MFLESSRSKFIGYTLGSDTNTVVGLPRPIHESIRTLKQHKYTSIAEVQVHMEDEYLRSPLSGGEEEVEQVPAEILYQGLLPSLPQYMIALLKILLAAAPTSKAKTDSINILADVLPEEMPTTVLQSMKLGVDVNRHKEIIVKAISAVLLLLLKHFKLNHIYQFEYMAQHLVFANCIPLILKFFNQNIMSYITAKNSISVLDYPYCVVHELPELTAESLEAGDNNQFCWRNLFSCINLLRILNKLTKWKHSRTMMLVVFKSAPILKRALKVKQAMMQLYVLKLLKVQTKYLGRQWRKSNMKTMSAIYQKVRHRLNDDWAYGNDLDARPWDFQAEECALRASIERFNSRRYDRAHSNPDFLPVDNCLQSVLGQRVELPEDFQVNYDLWLEREVFSRPISWEELLQ
;
A
#
# COMPACT_ATOMS: atom_id res chain seq x y z
N MET A 1 -16.79 -9.19 -22.65
CA MET A 1 -16.77 -10.61 -23.06
C MET A 1 -18.16 -11.26 -23.18
N PHE A 2 -18.94 -11.51 -22.12
CA PHE A 2 -20.27 -12.17 -22.25
C PHE A 2 -21.24 -11.40 -23.15
N LEU A 3 -21.36 -10.08 -22.92
CA LEU A 3 -22.22 -9.20 -23.71
C LEU A 3 -21.74 -9.07 -25.16
N GLU A 4 -20.44 -8.90 -25.37
CA GLU A 4 -19.84 -8.85 -26.72
C GLU A 4 -20.07 -10.16 -27.49
N SER A 5 -19.85 -11.31 -26.85
CA SER A 5 -20.12 -12.62 -27.46
C SER A 5 -21.61 -12.80 -27.78
N SER A 6 -22.49 -12.32 -26.91
CA SER A 6 -23.93 -12.32 -27.15
C SER A 6 -24.32 -11.42 -28.33
N ARG A 7 -23.79 -10.20 -28.40
CA ARG A 7 -24.06 -9.26 -29.50
C ARG A 7 -23.48 -9.77 -30.82
N SER A 8 -22.26 -10.31 -30.81
CA SER A 8 -21.67 -10.97 -31.98
C SER A 8 -22.54 -12.13 -32.47
N LYS A 9 -23.05 -12.97 -31.56
CA LYS A 9 -23.91 -14.10 -31.92
C LYS A 9 -25.29 -13.70 -32.47
N PHE A 10 -25.96 -12.73 -31.87
CA PHE A 10 -27.35 -12.40 -32.20
C PHE A 10 -27.51 -11.22 -33.18
N ILE A 11 -26.54 -10.31 -33.20
CA ILE A 11 -26.59 -9.05 -33.96
C ILE A 11 -25.48 -9.01 -35.03
N GLY A 12 -24.43 -9.84 -34.90
CA GLY A 12 -23.28 -9.81 -35.82
C GLY A 12 -22.38 -8.58 -35.65
N TYR A 13 -22.64 -7.75 -34.64
CA TYR A 13 -21.92 -6.49 -34.40
C TYR A 13 -21.48 -6.37 -32.95
N THR A 14 -20.33 -5.74 -32.71
CA THR A 14 -19.79 -5.50 -31.37
C THR A 14 -19.61 -4.00 -31.15
N LEU A 15 -20.35 -3.44 -30.20
CA LEU A 15 -20.04 -2.15 -29.60
C LEU A 15 -18.88 -2.39 -28.63
N GLY A 16 -17.66 -2.00 -29.01
CA GLY A 16 -16.47 -2.14 -28.17
C GLY A 16 -16.65 -1.41 -26.83
N SER A 17 -16.03 -1.95 -25.77
CA SER A 17 -16.06 -1.49 -24.36
C SER A 17 -17.43 -1.17 -23.71
N ASP A 18 -18.53 -1.20 -24.47
CA ASP A 18 -19.87 -0.99 -23.98
C ASP A 18 -20.38 -2.23 -23.26
N THR A 19 -20.67 -2.07 -21.97
CA THR A 19 -21.16 -3.14 -21.09
C THR A 19 -22.63 -2.97 -20.71
N ASN A 20 -23.33 -1.99 -21.31
CA ASN A 20 -24.67 -1.60 -20.87
C ASN A 20 -25.76 -1.80 -21.92
N THR A 21 -25.48 -1.61 -23.20
CA THR A 21 -26.53 -1.65 -24.24
C THR A 21 -27.04 -3.07 -24.50
N VAL A 22 -28.34 -3.29 -24.32
CA VAL A 22 -28.96 -4.62 -24.53
C VAL A 22 -29.90 -4.66 -25.75
N VAL A 23 -29.91 -3.59 -26.53
CA VAL A 23 -30.74 -3.46 -27.74
C VAL A 23 -30.44 -4.62 -28.70
N GLY A 24 -31.49 -5.26 -29.22
CA GLY A 24 -31.39 -6.39 -30.15
C GLY A 24 -31.09 -7.75 -29.51
N LEU A 25 -30.85 -7.83 -28.20
CA LEU A 25 -30.59 -9.10 -27.51
C LEU A 25 -31.88 -9.80 -27.01
N PRO A 26 -31.92 -11.14 -26.96
CA PRO A 26 -33.05 -11.89 -26.40
C PRO A 26 -33.34 -11.59 -24.93
N ARG A 27 -34.60 -11.74 -24.51
CA ARG A 27 -35.06 -11.53 -23.12
C ARG A 27 -34.25 -12.28 -22.05
N PRO A 28 -33.84 -13.55 -22.23
CA PRO A 28 -33.02 -14.25 -21.24
C PRO A 28 -31.67 -13.56 -20.96
N ILE A 29 -31.09 -12.89 -21.96
CA ILE A 29 -29.83 -12.15 -21.80
C ILE A 29 -30.07 -10.86 -21.02
N HIS A 30 -31.21 -10.19 -21.26
CA HIS A 30 -31.61 -9.02 -20.48
C HIS A 30 -31.78 -9.36 -19.01
N GLU A 31 -32.46 -10.47 -18.72
CA GLU A 31 -32.65 -10.97 -17.36
C GLU A 31 -31.30 -11.33 -16.72
N SER A 32 -30.44 -12.05 -17.43
CA SER A 32 -29.09 -12.41 -16.95
C SER A 32 -28.27 -11.18 -16.57
N ILE A 33 -28.30 -10.12 -17.40
CA ILE A 33 -27.57 -8.87 -17.13
C ILE A 33 -28.21 -8.12 -15.97
N ARG A 34 -29.54 -8.07 -15.90
CA ARG A 34 -30.26 -7.44 -14.78
C ARG A 34 -29.90 -8.10 -13.45
N THR A 35 -29.99 -9.42 -13.39
CA THR A 35 -29.63 -10.22 -12.20
C THR A 35 -28.16 -10.00 -11.83
N LEU A 36 -27.24 -9.99 -12.82
CA LEU A 36 -25.84 -9.69 -12.57
C LEU A 36 -25.66 -8.28 -11.98
N LYS A 37 -26.26 -7.25 -12.58
CA LYS A 37 -26.15 -5.86 -12.08
C LYS A 37 -26.72 -5.71 -10.68
N GLN A 38 -27.82 -6.38 -10.38
CA GLN A 38 -28.47 -6.34 -9.06
C GLN A 38 -27.62 -7.02 -7.97
N HIS A 39 -26.90 -8.09 -8.29
CA HIS A 39 -26.13 -8.87 -7.31
C HIS A 39 -24.62 -8.67 -7.39
N LYS A 40 -24.13 -7.85 -8.33
CA LYS A 40 -22.72 -7.49 -8.43
C LYS A 40 -22.38 -6.51 -7.30
N TYR A 41 -21.54 -6.95 -6.37
CA TYR A 41 -20.97 -6.06 -5.36
C TYR A 41 -20.03 -5.05 -6.04
N THR A 42 -20.37 -3.77 -5.94
CA THR A 42 -19.49 -2.65 -6.31
C THR A 42 -18.83 -2.15 -5.04
N SER A 43 -17.50 -2.10 -5.02
CA SER A 43 -16.80 -1.61 -3.84
C SER A 43 -16.79 -0.08 -3.79
N ILE A 44 -16.73 0.51 -2.60
CA ILE A 44 -16.56 1.97 -2.42
C ILE A 44 -15.38 2.50 -3.24
N ALA A 45 -14.29 1.72 -3.32
CA ALA A 45 -13.12 2.09 -4.11
C ALA A 45 -13.42 2.15 -5.61
N GLU A 46 -14.29 1.29 -6.15
CA GLU A 46 -14.69 1.34 -7.56
C GLU A 46 -15.60 2.55 -7.83
N VAL A 47 -16.49 2.88 -6.90
CA VAL A 47 -17.31 4.09 -6.97
C VAL A 47 -16.44 5.34 -6.99
N GLN A 48 -15.48 5.42 -6.07
CA GLN A 48 -14.55 6.54 -5.97
C GLN A 48 -13.69 6.72 -7.23
N VAL A 49 -13.11 5.64 -7.77
CA VAL A 49 -12.36 5.71 -9.04
C VAL A 49 -13.25 6.19 -10.19
N HIS A 50 -14.49 5.71 -10.27
CA HIS A 50 -15.43 6.16 -11.31
C HIS A 50 -15.77 7.65 -11.19
N MET A 51 -15.95 8.15 -9.98
CA MET A 51 -16.17 9.59 -9.75
C MET A 51 -14.98 10.43 -10.22
N GLU A 52 -13.75 9.97 -9.97
CA GLU A 52 -12.55 10.65 -10.48
C GLU A 52 -12.47 10.63 -12.01
N ASP A 53 -12.87 9.52 -12.65
CA ASP A 53 -12.96 9.45 -14.11
C ASP A 53 -14.02 10.42 -14.66
N GLU A 54 -15.13 10.64 -13.94
CA GLU A 54 -16.15 11.62 -14.31
C GLU A 54 -15.65 13.07 -14.16
N TYR A 55 -14.95 13.40 -13.07
CA TYR A 55 -14.33 14.71 -12.90
C TYR A 55 -13.32 15.01 -14.03
N LEU A 56 -12.58 13.99 -14.49
CA LEU A 56 -11.65 14.14 -15.61
C LEU A 56 -12.36 14.35 -16.95
N ARG A 57 -13.57 13.82 -17.14
CA ARG A 57 -14.34 14.00 -18.38
C ARG A 57 -15.00 15.37 -18.46
N SER A 58 -15.35 15.96 -17.33
CA SER A 58 -16.08 17.23 -17.26
C SER A 58 -15.40 18.23 -16.33
N PRO A 59 -14.14 18.62 -16.59
CA PRO A 59 -13.36 19.45 -15.67
C PRO A 59 -13.94 20.85 -15.45
N LEU A 60 -14.65 21.39 -16.45
CA LEU A 60 -15.26 22.74 -16.40
C LEU A 60 -16.71 22.75 -15.91
N SER A 61 -17.40 21.60 -15.99
CA SER A 61 -18.85 21.47 -15.74
C SER A 61 -19.19 20.75 -14.45
N GLY A 62 -18.21 20.10 -13.80
CA GLY A 62 -18.40 19.28 -12.61
C GLY A 62 -18.64 20.05 -11.30
N GLY A 63 -18.44 21.37 -11.28
CA GLY A 63 -18.52 22.19 -10.06
C GLY A 63 -17.38 21.90 -9.07
N GLU A 64 -17.34 22.65 -7.96
CA GLU A 64 -16.44 22.35 -6.85
C GLU A 64 -16.94 21.10 -6.09
N GLU A 65 -16.03 20.18 -5.78
CA GLU A 65 -16.36 19.00 -4.97
C GLU A 65 -16.60 19.43 -3.51
N GLU A 66 -17.82 19.24 -3.01
CA GLU A 66 -18.11 19.41 -1.58
C GLU A 66 -17.53 18.24 -0.78
N VAL A 67 -16.41 18.51 -0.10
CA VAL A 67 -15.71 17.53 0.72
C VAL A 67 -16.04 17.71 2.19
N GLU A 68 -16.70 16.70 2.78
CA GLU A 68 -16.91 16.64 4.22
C GLU A 68 -15.56 16.56 4.97
N GLN A 69 -15.32 17.50 5.88
CA GLN A 69 -14.07 17.60 6.65
C GLN A 69 -14.07 16.62 7.84
N VAL A 70 -14.11 15.32 7.54
CA VAL A 70 -14.00 14.28 8.55
C VAL A 70 -12.58 14.23 9.14
N PRO A 71 -12.36 13.70 10.36
CA PRO A 71 -11.03 13.66 10.97
C PRO A 71 -9.94 12.99 10.11
N ALA A 72 -10.30 11.99 9.30
CA ALA A 72 -9.38 11.34 8.37
C ALA A 72 -8.96 12.25 7.22
N GLU A 73 -9.87 13.10 6.73
CA GLU A 73 -9.62 14.07 5.66
C GLU A 73 -8.69 15.18 6.17
N ILE A 74 -9.01 15.77 7.33
CA ILE A 74 -8.20 16.80 7.98
C ILE A 74 -6.77 16.28 8.23
N LEU A 75 -6.66 15.04 8.75
CA LEU A 75 -5.36 14.41 8.98
C LEU A 75 -4.61 14.16 7.67
N TYR A 76 -5.28 13.71 6.60
CA TYR A 76 -4.63 13.51 5.31
C TYR A 76 -4.09 14.82 4.74
N GLN A 77 -4.90 15.88 4.76
CA GLN A 77 -4.50 17.23 4.31
C GLN A 77 -3.28 17.74 5.08
N GLY A 78 -3.28 17.61 6.41
CA GLY A 78 -2.15 18.03 7.23
C GLY A 78 -0.87 17.21 7.00
N LEU A 79 -1.01 15.92 6.67
CA LEU A 79 0.14 15.05 6.38
C LEU A 79 0.64 15.16 4.94
N LEU A 80 -0.21 15.52 3.98
CA LEU A 80 0.06 15.46 2.54
C LEU A 80 1.42 16.09 2.13
N PRO A 81 1.78 17.31 2.57
CA PRO A 81 3.03 17.97 2.13
C PRO A 81 4.31 17.22 2.53
N SER A 82 4.27 16.42 3.59
CA SER A 82 5.43 15.71 4.14
C SER A 82 5.14 14.22 4.38
N LEU A 83 4.12 13.68 3.71
CA LEU A 83 3.71 12.28 3.87
C LEU A 83 4.86 11.30 3.59
N PRO A 84 5.68 11.47 2.54
CA PRO A 84 6.82 10.58 2.30
C PRO A 84 7.80 10.56 3.47
N GLN A 85 8.12 11.72 4.04
CA GLN A 85 9.04 11.88 5.16
C GLN A 85 8.49 11.20 6.42
N TYR A 86 7.20 11.38 6.71
CA TYR A 86 6.55 10.70 7.84
C TYR A 86 6.56 9.17 7.67
N MET A 87 6.29 8.66 6.46
CA MET A 87 6.34 7.22 6.20
C MET A 87 7.76 6.66 6.38
N ILE A 88 8.77 7.36 5.86
CA ILE A 88 10.19 6.98 6.02
C ILE A 88 10.57 7.00 7.51
N ALA A 89 10.20 8.04 8.26
CA ALA A 89 10.51 8.15 9.68
C ALA A 89 9.92 7.00 10.49
N LEU A 90 8.64 6.67 10.30
CA LEU A 90 7.99 5.53 10.96
C LEU A 90 8.69 4.20 10.64
N LEU A 91 9.11 3.99 9.38
CA LEU A 91 9.82 2.76 8.98
C LEU A 91 11.25 2.70 9.54
N LYS A 92 11.95 3.83 9.64
CA LYS A 92 13.29 3.89 10.28
C LYS A 92 13.20 3.54 11.76
N ILE A 93 12.22 4.08 12.49
CA ILE A 93 12.02 3.76 13.91
C ILE A 93 11.63 2.28 14.06
N LEU A 94 10.78 1.74 13.17
CA LEU A 94 10.43 0.32 13.16
C LEU A 94 11.66 -0.59 12.91
N LEU A 95 12.56 -0.17 12.02
CA LEU A 95 13.81 -0.89 11.76
C LEU A 95 14.73 -0.89 12.98
N ALA A 96 14.91 0.26 13.63
CA ALA A 96 15.72 0.38 14.85
C ALA A 96 15.18 -0.49 16.00
N ALA A 97 13.85 -0.60 16.11
CA ALA A 97 13.19 -1.44 17.11
C ALA A 97 13.07 -2.91 16.71
N ALA A 98 13.46 -3.28 15.49
CA ALA A 98 13.39 -4.67 15.03
C ALA A 98 14.37 -5.55 15.84
N PRO A 99 14.00 -6.78 16.23
CA PRO A 99 14.85 -7.62 17.08
C PRO A 99 16.19 -7.99 16.43
N THR A 100 16.27 -7.96 15.10
CA THR A 100 17.47 -8.25 14.32
C THR A 100 18.35 -7.02 14.06
N SER A 101 17.99 -5.82 14.56
CA SER A 101 18.82 -4.63 14.35
C SER A 101 20.13 -4.74 15.15
N LYS A 102 21.26 -4.45 14.48
CA LYS A 102 22.56 -4.33 15.13
C LYS A 102 22.77 -2.86 15.46
N ALA A 103 23.16 -2.56 16.69
CA ALA A 103 23.32 -1.20 17.24
C ALA A 103 24.34 -0.28 16.53
N LYS A 104 24.96 -0.70 15.41
CA LYS A 104 26.14 -0.03 14.84
C LYS A 104 25.88 1.04 13.78
N THR A 105 24.67 1.24 13.27
CA THR A 105 24.46 2.18 12.14
C THR A 105 23.06 2.81 12.03
N ASP A 106 22.28 2.88 13.11
CA ASP A 106 20.95 3.51 13.05
C ASP A 106 21.04 4.98 13.46
N SER A 107 20.62 5.89 12.57
CA SER A 107 20.64 7.35 12.80
C SER A 107 19.72 7.83 13.92
N ILE A 108 18.96 6.93 14.56
CA ILE A 108 17.93 7.24 15.57
C ILE A 108 18.20 6.38 16.81
N ASN A 109 18.52 7.03 17.93
CA ASN A 109 18.69 6.35 19.21
C ASN A 109 17.34 6.18 19.91
N ILE A 110 16.65 5.08 19.62
CA ILE A 110 15.37 4.72 20.25
C ILE A 110 15.50 4.27 21.72
N LEU A 111 16.71 4.16 22.26
CA LEU A 111 16.95 3.69 23.62
C LEU A 111 17.36 4.82 24.57
N ALA A 112 17.43 6.07 24.08
CA ALA A 112 17.81 7.22 24.88
C ALA A 112 16.95 7.38 26.14
N ASP A 113 15.64 7.10 26.04
CA ASP A 113 14.69 7.24 27.16
C ASP A 113 14.72 6.07 28.16
N VAL A 114 15.50 5.01 27.89
CA VAL A 114 15.53 3.78 28.70
C VAL A 114 16.91 3.55 29.31
N LEU A 115 17.97 4.03 28.66
CA LEU A 115 19.31 3.88 29.17
C LEU A 115 19.54 4.83 30.36
N PRO A 116 19.94 4.31 31.52
CA PRO A 116 20.26 5.16 32.67
C PRO A 116 21.55 5.97 32.43
N GLU A 117 21.70 7.08 33.15
CA GLU A 117 22.94 7.87 33.14
C GLU A 117 24.13 7.06 33.70
N GLU A 118 23.90 6.32 34.78
CA GLU A 118 24.86 5.38 35.35
C GLU A 118 24.56 3.94 34.91
N MET A 119 25.57 3.28 34.33
CA MET A 119 25.42 1.91 33.87
C MET A 119 25.32 0.93 35.04
N PRO A 120 24.48 -0.12 34.92
CA PRO A 120 24.28 -1.08 36.00
C PRO A 120 25.57 -1.82 36.34
N THR A 121 25.90 -1.86 37.64
CA THR A 121 27.13 -2.48 38.16
C THR A 121 26.94 -3.93 38.57
N THR A 122 25.70 -4.35 38.82
CA THR A 122 25.36 -5.72 39.22
C THR A 122 24.69 -6.49 38.09
N VAL A 123 24.90 -7.82 38.07
CA VAL A 123 24.28 -8.73 37.09
C VAL A 123 22.76 -8.59 37.09
N LEU A 124 22.14 -8.48 38.27
CA LEU A 124 20.70 -8.33 38.43
C LEU A 124 20.18 -7.04 37.77
N GLN A 125 20.86 -5.91 38.00
CA GLN A 125 20.50 -4.64 37.36
C GLN A 125 20.71 -4.69 35.84
N SER A 126 21.76 -5.37 35.36
CA SER A 126 21.97 -5.58 33.92
C SER A 126 20.87 -6.43 33.29
N MET A 127 20.41 -7.49 33.96
CA MET A 127 19.29 -8.32 33.52
C MET A 127 17.99 -7.51 33.45
N LYS A 128 17.69 -6.73 34.50
CA LYS A 128 16.54 -5.82 34.52
C LYS A 128 16.57 -4.83 33.36
N LEU A 129 17.71 -4.17 33.14
CA LEU A 129 17.89 -3.24 32.02
C LEU A 129 17.68 -3.93 30.66
N GLY A 130 18.17 -5.17 30.50
CA GLY A 130 17.95 -5.95 29.28
C GLY A 130 16.48 -6.24 29.01
N VAL A 131 15.71 -6.57 30.06
CA VAL A 131 14.25 -6.76 29.97
C VAL A 131 13.55 -5.46 29.56
N ASP A 132 13.90 -4.34 30.18
CA ASP A 132 13.30 -3.03 29.88
C ASP A 132 13.62 -2.55 28.46
N VAL A 133 14.86 -2.71 28.00
CA VAL A 133 15.27 -2.41 26.62
C VAL A 133 14.46 -3.23 25.61
N ASN A 134 14.29 -4.53 25.86
CA ASN A 134 13.50 -5.37 24.96
C ASN A 134 12.02 -4.97 25.00
N ARG A 135 11.44 -4.76 26.18
CA ARG A 135 10.07 -4.30 26.35
C ARG A 135 9.81 -2.99 25.61
N HIS A 136 10.74 -2.04 25.68
CA HIS A 136 10.64 -0.76 25.00
C HIS A 136 10.57 -0.94 23.47
N LYS A 137 11.44 -1.81 22.91
CA LYS A 137 11.36 -2.17 21.48
C LYS A 137 10.01 -2.79 21.12
N GLU A 138 9.46 -3.68 21.95
CA GLU A 138 8.13 -4.26 21.72
C GLU A 138 7.03 -3.21 21.67
N ILE A 139 7.06 -2.23 22.59
CA ILE A 139 6.09 -1.13 22.66
C ILE A 139 6.17 -0.27 21.40
N ILE A 140 7.38 0.08 20.96
CA ILE A 140 7.60 0.86 19.73
C ILE A 140 7.06 0.12 18.51
N VAL A 141 7.45 -1.15 18.32
CA VAL A 141 6.99 -1.96 17.17
C VAL A 141 5.45 -2.07 17.19
N LYS A 142 4.86 -2.25 18.36
CA LYS A 142 3.40 -2.32 18.55
C LYS A 142 2.73 -0.99 18.18
N ALA A 143 3.28 0.14 18.63
CA ALA A 143 2.75 1.46 18.34
C ALA A 143 2.81 1.77 16.84
N ILE A 144 3.98 1.61 16.21
CA ILE A 144 4.19 1.93 14.79
C ILE A 144 3.33 1.02 13.90
N SER A 145 3.31 -0.29 14.17
CA SER A 145 2.49 -1.21 13.38
C SER A 145 0.99 -0.92 13.51
N ALA A 146 0.52 -0.44 14.67
CA ALA A 146 -0.86 0.01 14.85
C ALA A 146 -1.14 1.30 14.07
N VAL A 147 -0.28 2.32 14.21
CA VAL A 147 -0.42 3.62 13.53
C VAL A 147 -0.47 3.43 12.02
N LEU A 148 0.51 2.72 11.45
CA LEU A 148 0.55 2.44 10.00
C LEU A 148 -0.70 1.70 9.53
N LEU A 149 -1.16 0.69 10.28
CA LEU A 149 -2.35 -0.06 9.90
C LEU A 149 -3.64 0.78 9.99
N LEU A 150 -3.75 1.64 11.00
CA LEU A 150 -4.88 2.54 11.18
C LEU A 150 -4.93 3.58 10.07
N LEU A 151 -3.81 4.24 9.76
CA LEU A 151 -3.72 5.19 8.65
C LEU A 151 -4.14 4.53 7.31
N LEU A 152 -3.60 3.35 6.99
CA LEU A 152 -4.00 2.57 5.81
C LEU A 152 -5.47 2.09 5.82
N LYS A 153 -6.17 2.13 6.95
CA LYS A 153 -7.61 1.83 7.01
C LYS A 153 -8.42 3.10 6.85
N HIS A 154 -8.11 4.14 7.61
CA HIS A 154 -8.86 5.39 7.60
C HIS A 154 -8.74 6.09 6.25
N PHE A 155 -7.54 6.19 5.67
CA PHE A 155 -7.39 6.74 4.32
C PHE A 155 -8.11 5.91 3.28
N LYS A 156 -8.17 4.57 3.43
CA LYS A 156 -8.92 3.73 2.48
C LYS A 156 -10.42 3.90 2.58
N LEU A 157 -10.93 4.12 3.79
CA LEU A 157 -12.35 4.37 4.02
C LEU A 157 -12.74 5.77 3.52
N ASN A 158 -11.84 6.74 3.67
CA ASN A 158 -12.05 8.11 3.24
C ASN A 158 -11.93 8.23 1.71
N HIS A 159 -10.78 7.89 1.13
CA HIS A 159 -10.62 7.84 -0.33
C HIS A 159 -9.57 6.83 -0.80
N ILE A 160 -9.89 6.03 -1.83
CA ILE A 160 -8.98 5.02 -2.37
C ILE A 160 -7.63 5.60 -2.81
N TYR A 161 -7.60 6.80 -3.40
CA TYR A 161 -6.34 7.42 -3.83
C TYR A 161 -5.53 8.01 -2.67
N GLN A 162 -6.14 8.42 -1.55
CA GLN A 162 -5.40 8.75 -0.34
C GLN A 162 -4.68 7.51 0.21
N PHE A 163 -5.37 6.37 0.23
CA PHE A 163 -4.77 5.10 0.60
C PHE A 163 -3.64 4.69 -0.34
N GLU A 164 -3.85 4.76 -1.66
CA GLU A 164 -2.83 4.35 -2.62
C GLU A 164 -1.62 5.29 -2.59
N TYR A 165 -1.81 6.59 -2.36
CA TYR A 165 -0.71 7.54 -2.18
C TYR A 165 0.19 7.14 -0.99
N MET A 166 -0.41 6.92 0.19
CA MET A 166 0.33 6.45 1.37
C MET A 166 0.99 5.08 1.11
N ALA A 167 0.26 4.15 0.48
CA ALA A 167 0.76 2.81 0.19
C ALA A 167 1.95 2.83 -0.77
N GLN A 168 1.94 3.65 -1.81
CA GLN A 168 3.06 3.83 -2.73
C GLN A 168 4.30 4.34 -1.99
N HIS A 169 4.16 5.36 -1.14
CA HIS A 169 5.28 5.87 -0.34
C HIS A 169 5.85 4.82 0.63
N LEU A 170 5.00 4.01 1.26
CA LEU A 170 5.47 2.88 2.07
C LEU A 170 6.26 1.85 1.23
N VAL A 171 5.78 1.53 0.02
CA VAL A 171 6.46 0.57 -0.86
C VAL A 171 7.81 1.13 -1.33
N PHE A 172 7.88 2.40 -1.74
CA PHE A 172 9.13 3.07 -2.13
C PHE A 172 10.12 3.18 -0.97
N ALA A 173 9.62 3.43 0.24
CA ALA A 173 10.43 3.45 1.47
C ALA A 173 10.81 2.04 1.98
N ASN A 174 10.71 1.00 1.14
CA ASN A 174 11.15 -0.36 1.46
C ASN A 174 10.37 -1.03 2.61
N CYS A 175 9.09 -0.70 2.80
CA CYS A 175 8.26 -1.34 3.83
C CYS A 175 8.12 -2.86 3.63
N ILE A 176 7.92 -3.32 2.39
CA ILE A 176 7.80 -4.75 2.06
C ILE A 176 9.03 -5.54 2.53
N PRO A 177 10.26 -5.24 2.05
CA PRO A 177 11.45 -5.97 2.50
C PRO A 177 11.74 -5.78 3.99
N LEU A 178 11.42 -4.63 4.59
CA LEU A 178 11.55 -4.44 6.04
C LEU A 178 10.67 -5.42 6.83
N ILE A 179 9.39 -5.56 6.47
CA ILE A 179 8.48 -6.50 7.11
C ILE A 179 8.97 -7.94 6.89
N LEU A 180 9.43 -8.28 5.69
CA LEU A 180 9.97 -9.62 5.43
C LEU A 180 11.22 -9.90 6.26
N LYS A 181 12.13 -8.93 6.40
CA LYS A 181 13.30 -9.02 7.29
C LYS A 181 12.87 -9.24 8.73
N PHE A 182 11.86 -8.51 9.20
CA PHE A 182 11.27 -8.70 10.53
C PHE A 182 10.73 -10.12 10.73
N PHE A 183 10.12 -10.73 9.71
CA PHE A 183 9.65 -12.11 9.78
C PHE A 183 10.76 -13.16 9.56
N ASN A 184 11.92 -12.76 9.05
CA ASN A 184 13.05 -13.64 8.76
C ASN A 184 13.89 -13.95 10.02
N GLN A 185 13.23 -14.20 11.14
CA GLN A 185 13.83 -14.58 12.42
C GLN A 185 13.06 -15.76 13.02
N ASN A 186 13.47 -16.22 14.21
CA ASN A 186 12.67 -17.19 14.95
C ASN A 186 11.42 -16.52 15.54
N ILE A 187 10.36 -16.49 14.74
CA ILE A 187 9.10 -15.84 15.12
C ILE A 187 8.43 -16.51 16.33
N MET A 188 8.61 -17.81 16.51
CA MET A 188 8.10 -18.49 17.71
C MET A 188 8.78 -17.91 18.96
N SER A 189 10.12 -17.84 18.97
CA SER A 189 10.85 -17.25 20.10
C SER A 189 10.48 -15.79 20.34
N TYR A 190 10.28 -15.00 19.28
CA TYR A 190 9.87 -13.60 19.41
C TYR A 190 8.50 -13.45 20.07
N ILE A 191 7.49 -14.23 19.65
CA ILE A 191 6.14 -14.12 20.23
C ILE A 191 6.02 -14.79 21.61
N THR A 192 6.97 -15.63 22.02
CA THR A 192 7.01 -16.23 23.37
C THR A 192 7.99 -15.53 24.30
N ALA A 193 8.63 -14.44 23.85
CA ALA A 193 9.59 -13.69 24.66
C ALA A 193 8.91 -13.11 25.91
N LYS A 194 9.56 -13.26 27.06
CA LYS A 194 9.10 -12.74 28.35
C LYS A 194 9.89 -11.48 28.68
N ASN A 195 9.35 -10.33 28.29
CA ASN A 195 9.95 -9.01 28.57
C ASN A 195 9.03 -8.19 29.48
N SER A 196 8.50 -8.80 30.53
CA SER A 196 7.65 -8.14 31.53
C SER A 196 7.90 -8.75 32.89
N ILE A 197 8.04 -7.87 33.88
CA ILE A 197 8.32 -8.23 35.26
C ILE A 197 7.04 -7.91 36.03
N SER A 198 6.22 -8.93 36.27
CA SER A 198 4.86 -8.79 36.81
C SER A 198 4.80 -7.97 38.09
N VAL A 199 5.79 -8.17 38.96
CA VAL A 199 5.96 -7.46 40.23
C VAL A 199 6.18 -5.95 40.05
N LEU A 200 6.79 -5.53 38.93
CA LEU A 200 7.06 -4.13 38.61
C LEU A 200 5.96 -3.50 37.74
N ASP A 201 5.01 -4.30 37.27
CA ASP A 201 3.94 -3.84 36.39
C ASP A 201 2.77 -3.24 37.17
N TYR A 202 2.15 -2.22 36.58
CA TYR A 202 0.90 -1.67 37.09
C TYR A 202 -0.24 -2.71 36.97
N PRO A 203 -1.10 -2.88 37.99
CA PRO A 203 -1.15 -2.11 39.24
C PRO A 203 -0.32 -2.68 40.39
N TYR A 204 0.34 -3.84 40.22
CA TYR A 204 1.01 -4.56 41.32
C TYR A 204 2.01 -3.69 42.07
N CYS A 205 2.86 -2.96 41.33
CA CYS A 205 3.87 -2.06 41.90
C CYS A 205 3.31 -0.86 42.68
N VAL A 206 2.01 -0.56 42.53
CA VAL A 206 1.32 0.53 43.25
C VAL A 206 0.57 0.02 44.47
N VAL A 207 0.03 -1.21 44.37
CA VAL A 207 -0.86 -1.78 45.40
C VAL A 207 -0.09 -2.56 46.46
N HIS A 208 1.05 -3.16 46.09
CA HIS A 208 1.83 -4.02 46.97
C HIS A 208 3.21 -3.41 47.27
N GLU A 209 3.77 -3.74 48.44
CA GLU A 209 5.19 -3.49 48.70
C GLU A 209 6.03 -4.29 47.70
N LEU A 210 7.02 -3.62 47.12
CA LEU A 210 7.91 -4.19 46.12
C LEU A 210 8.83 -5.21 46.80
N PRO A 211 8.71 -6.52 46.50
CA PRO A 211 9.62 -7.52 47.03
C PRO A 211 11.02 -7.33 46.44
N GLU A 212 12.03 -7.85 47.15
CA GLU A 212 13.40 -7.89 46.62
C GLU A 212 13.43 -8.69 45.32
N LEU A 213 13.98 -8.07 44.28
CA LEU A 213 14.13 -8.72 42.98
C LEU A 213 15.22 -9.78 43.07
N THR A 214 14.85 -11.03 42.79
CA THR A 214 15.78 -12.15 42.59
C THR A 214 15.87 -12.50 41.11
N ALA A 215 16.92 -13.21 40.69
CA ALA A 215 17.03 -13.71 39.33
C ALA A 215 15.84 -14.61 38.94
N GLU A 216 15.35 -15.41 39.88
CA GLU A 216 14.16 -16.26 39.71
C GLU A 216 12.89 -15.43 39.50
N SER A 217 12.73 -14.32 40.22
CA SER A 217 11.58 -13.41 40.06
C SER A 217 11.57 -12.70 38.70
N LEU A 218 12.74 -12.47 38.09
CA LEU A 218 12.86 -11.91 36.73
C LEU A 218 12.47 -12.93 35.65
N GLU A 219 12.68 -14.23 35.91
CA GLU A 219 12.31 -15.32 35.00
C GLU A 219 10.88 -15.83 35.19
N ALA A 220 10.28 -15.56 36.37
CA ALA A 220 8.90 -15.81 36.72
C ALA A 220 7.92 -14.89 35.96
N GLY A 221 7.99 -14.92 34.63
CA GLY A 221 7.05 -14.20 33.78
C GLY A 221 5.71 -14.92 33.67
N ASP A 222 4.70 -14.15 33.27
CA ASP A 222 3.29 -14.54 33.13
C ASP A 222 3.07 -15.90 32.42
N ASN A 223 2.03 -16.65 32.82
CA ASN A 223 1.71 -17.99 32.28
C ASN A 223 1.11 -17.95 30.86
N ASN A 224 1.10 -16.78 30.24
CA ASN A 224 0.57 -16.56 28.91
C ASN A 224 1.44 -17.24 27.84
N GLN A 225 0.79 -18.03 26.97
CA GLN A 225 1.46 -18.75 25.88
C GLN A 225 2.19 -17.81 24.90
N PHE A 226 1.67 -16.59 24.71
CA PHE A 226 2.24 -15.60 23.80
C PHE A 226 2.34 -14.23 24.48
N CYS A 227 3.44 -13.53 24.22
CA CYS A 227 3.54 -12.08 24.41
C CYS A 227 2.56 -11.39 23.46
N TRP A 228 1.50 -10.82 24.05
CA TRP A 228 0.42 -10.21 23.28
C TRP A 228 0.90 -9.03 22.43
N ARG A 229 1.88 -8.23 22.90
CA ARG A 229 2.44 -7.09 22.15
C ARG A 229 3.08 -7.57 20.86
N ASN A 230 3.92 -8.60 20.95
CA ASN A 230 4.66 -9.16 19.82
C ASN A 230 3.70 -9.85 18.83
N LEU A 231 2.74 -10.63 19.35
CA LEU A 231 1.72 -11.26 18.53
C LEU A 231 0.86 -10.21 17.78
N PHE A 232 0.43 -9.16 18.46
CA PHE A 232 -0.33 -8.05 17.88
C PHE A 232 0.47 -7.33 16.79
N SER A 233 1.74 -7.02 17.06
CA SER A 233 2.68 -6.44 16.09
C SER A 233 2.82 -7.32 14.85
N CYS A 234 3.08 -8.62 15.01
CA CYS A 234 3.18 -9.56 13.89
C CYS A 234 1.89 -9.57 13.05
N ILE A 235 0.72 -9.64 13.68
CA ILE A 235 -0.56 -9.62 12.96
C ILE A 235 -0.72 -8.30 12.19
N ASN A 236 -0.39 -7.16 12.78
CA ASN A 236 -0.51 -5.87 12.11
C ASN A 236 0.45 -5.74 10.92
N LEU A 237 1.72 -6.15 11.07
CA LEU A 237 2.68 -6.13 9.97
C LEU A 237 2.22 -7.03 8.81
N LEU A 238 1.68 -8.22 9.09
CA LEU A 238 1.08 -9.08 8.06
C LEU A 238 -0.14 -8.42 7.38
N ARG A 239 -0.96 -7.68 8.15
CA ARG A 239 -2.11 -6.94 7.60
C ARG A 239 -1.70 -5.78 6.72
N ILE A 240 -0.66 -5.05 7.11
CA ILE A 240 -0.05 -3.99 6.29
C ILE A 240 0.43 -4.61 4.98
N LEU A 241 1.22 -5.69 5.06
CA LEU A 241 1.73 -6.37 3.86
C LEU A 241 0.60 -6.85 2.93
N ASN A 242 -0.47 -7.41 3.48
CA ASN A 242 -1.66 -7.78 2.72
C ASN A 242 -2.33 -6.57 2.06
N LYS A 243 -2.45 -5.45 2.75
CA LYS A 243 -3.06 -4.22 2.19
C LYS A 243 -2.22 -3.66 1.05
N LEU A 244 -0.89 -3.70 1.16
CA LEU A 244 0.01 -3.21 0.13
C LEU A 244 -0.04 -4.09 -1.14
N THR A 245 -0.15 -5.41 -1.01
CA THR A 245 -0.02 -6.33 -2.17
C THR A 245 -1.34 -6.81 -2.77
N LYS A 246 -2.45 -6.72 -2.04
CA LYS A 246 -3.76 -7.21 -2.51
C LYS A 246 -4.16 -6.53 -3.83
N TRP A 247 -4.40 -7.35 -4.87
CA TRP A 247 -4.75 -6.92 -6.23
C TRP A 247 -3.70 -6.03 -6.91
N LYS A 248 -2.44 -6.10 -6.47
CA LYS A 248 -1.32 -5.37 -7.08
C LYS A 248 -0.28 -6.39 -7.53
N HIS A 249 -0.25 -6.65 -8.83
CA HIS A 249 0.65 -7.65 -9.42
C HIS A 249 2.12 -7.28 -9.22
N SER A 250 2.49 -6.02 -9.50
CA SER A 250 3.84 -5.48 -9.26
C SER A 250 4.32 -5.74 -7.83
N ARG A 251 3.52 -5.35 -6.83
CA ARG A 251 3.85 -5.49 -5.41
C ARG A 251 3.83 -6.95 -4.94
N THR A 252 3.01 -7.80 -5.54
CA THR A 252 3.03 -9.26 -5.30
C THR A 252 4.29 -9.89 -5.88
N MET A 253 4.74 -9.46 -7.06
CA MET A 253 6.01 -9.89 -7.63
C MET A 253 7.20 -9.48 -6.78
N MET A 254 7.17 -8.30 -6.14
CA MET A 254 8.19 -7.95 -5.14
C MET A 254 8.29 -9.00 -4.03
N LEU A 255 7.17 -9.54 -3.51
CA LEU A 255 7.20 -10.62 -2.51
C LEU A 255 7.90 -11.88 -3.02
N VAL A 256 7.71 -12.22 -4.29
CA VAL A 256 8.33 -13.38 -4.94
C VAL A 256 9.83 -13.15 -5.09
N VAL A 257 10.23 -11.98 -5.59
CA VAL A 257 11.65 -11.56 -5.74
C VAL A 257 12.37 -11.59 -4.40
N PHE A 258 11.75 -11.10 -3.32
CA PHE A 258 12.30 -11.16 -1.96
C PHE A 258 12.19 -12.55 -1.29
N LYS A 259 11.83 -13.60 -2.05
CA LYS A 259 11.71 -14.98 -1.55
C LYS A 259 10.86 -15.07 -0.27
N SER A 260 9.72 -14.39 -0.25
CA SER A 260 8.90 -14.29 0.95
C SER A 260 8.22 -15.61 1.34
N ALA A 261 7.94 -16.49 0.38
CA ALA A 261 7.16 -17.72 0.63
C ALA A 261 7.79 -18.65 1.70
N PRO A 262 9.09 -18.97 1.70
CA PRO A 262 9.73 -19.68 2.81
C PRO A 262 9.62 -18.99 4.17
N ILE A 263 9.76 -17.65 4.20
CA ILE A 263 9.66 -16.85 5.43
C ILE A 263 8.26 -16.97 6.02
N LEU A 264 7.25 -16.73 5.18
CA LEU A 264 5.83 -16.82 5.54
C LEU A 264 5.43 -18.24 5.94
N LYS A 265 5.92 -19.27 5.24
CA LYS A 265 5.69 -20.67 5.61
C LYS A 265 6.22 -21.01 7.02
N ARG A 266 7.37 -20.47 7.43
CA ARG A 266 7.86 -20.66 8.80
C ARG A 266 6.95 -20.00 9.82
N ALA A 267 6.40 -18.83 9.51
CA ALA A 267 5.46 -18.13 10.38
C ALA A 267 4.15 -18.92 10.61
N LEU A 268 3.75 -19.83 9.71
CA LEU A 268 2.58 -20.72 9.91
C LEU A 268 2.73 -21.68 11.10
N LYS A 269 3.95 -21.91 11.60
CA LYS A 269 4.17 -22.72 12.82
C LYS A 269 3.49 -22.11 14.05
N VAL A 270 3.27 -20.79 14.05
CA VAL A 270 2.47 -20.11 15.07
C VAL A 270 1.02 -20.54 14.92
N LYS A 271 0.50 -21.28 15.91
CA LYS A 271 -0.89 -21.79 15.92
C LYS A 271 -1.90 -20.75 16.40
N GLN A 272 -1.81 -19.52 15.88
CA GLN A 272 -2.77 -18.46 16.16
C GLN A 272 -3.56 -18.13 14.90
N ALA A 273 -4.90 -18.19 15.00
CA ALA A 273 -5.79 -18.21 13.84
C ALA A 273 -5.69 -16.96 12.95
N MET A 274 -5.62 -15.77 13.56
CA MET A 274 -5.57 -14.50 12.83
C MET A 274 -4.24 -14.34 12.07
N MET A 275 -3.13 -14.70 12.71
CA MET A 275 -1.80 -14.68 12.12
C MET A 275 -1.72 -15.67 10.94
N GLN A 276 -2.15 -16.92 11.14
CA GLN A 276 -2.21 -17.91 10.07
C GLN A 276 -3.07 -17.44 8.90
N LEU A 277 -4.23 -16.82 9.15
CA LEU A 277 -5.10 -16.30 8.09
C LEU A 277 -4.37 -15.28 7.20
N TYR A 278 -3.69 -14.30 7.78
CA TYR A 278 -3.00 -13.27 7.00
C TYR A 278 -1.74 -13.79 6.30
N VAL A 279 -1.04 -14.76 6.90
CA VAL A 279 0.06 -15.47 6.23
C VAL A 279 -0.46 -16.25 5.02
N LEU A 280 -1.56 -17.00 5.17
CA LEU A 280 -2.15 -17.79 4.08
C LEU A 280 -2.68 -16.91 2.95
N LYS A 281 -3.23 -15.72 3.24
CA LYS A 281 -3.63 -14.75 2.21
C LYS A 281 -2.43 -14.27 1.38
N LEU A 282 -1.29 -14.00 2.01
CA LEU A 282 -0.06 -13.61 1.31
C LEU A 282 0.54 -14.75 0.49
N LEU A 283 0.45 -15.99 0.98
CA LEU A 283 0.88 -17.15 0.21
C LEU A 283 -0.05 -17.40 -0.99
N LYS A 284 -1.37 -17.23 -0.81
CA LYS A 284 -2.39 -17.36 -1.89
C LYS A 284 -2.09 -16.46 -3.07
N VAL A 285 -1.78 -15.18 -2.87
CA VAL A 285 -1.52 -14.25 -3.99
C VAL A 285 -0.22 -14.57 -4.73
N GLN A 286 0.74 -15.24 -4.08
CA GLN A 286 2.01 -15.62 -4.69
C GLN A 286 1.95 -16.94 -5.47
N THR A 287 0.97 -17.82 -5.22
CA THR A 287 0.96 -19.18 -5.79
C THR A 287 0.98 -19.21 -7.31
N LYS A 288 0.39 -18.19 -7.97
CA LYS A 288 0.39 -18.10 -9.44
C LYS A 288 1.78 -17.87 -10.05
N TYR A 289 2.67 -17.22 -9.30
CA TYR A 289 4.04 -16.89 -9.70
C TYR A 289 5.08 -17.93 -9.23
N LEU A 290 4.75 -18.73 -8.21
CA LEU A 290 5.64 -19.79 -7.70
C LEU A 290 5.61 -21.07 -8.54
N GLY A 291 4.59 -21.22 -9.40
CA GLY A 291 4.48 -22.30 -10.37
C GLY A 291 3.97 -23.64 -9.84
N ARG A 292 3.77 -24.58 -10.77
CA ARG A 292 3.21 -25.92 -10.49
C ARG A 292 4.06 -26.78 -9.54
N GLN A 293 5.38 -26.80 -9.71
CA GLN A 293 6.27 -27.62 -8.87
C GLN A 293 6.22 -27.21 -7.39
N TRP A 294 6.17 -25.90 -7.13
CA TRP A 294 6.04 -25.39 -5.77
C TRP A 294 4.71 -25.83 -5.16
N ARG A 295 3.58 -25.73 -5.88
CA ARG A 295 2.28 -26.19 -5.37
C ARG A 295 2.28 -27.67 -4.99
N LYS A 296 2.87 -28.53 -5.84
CA LYS A 296 2.99 -29.98 -5.59
C LYS A 296 3.77 -30.27 -4.29
N SER A 297 4.90 -29.62 -4.07
CA SER A 297 5.71 -29.77 -2.84
C SER A 297 5.09 -29.10 -1.60
N ASN A 298 4.09 -28.23 -1.79
CA ASN A 298 3.47 -27.45 -0.73
C ASN A 298 1.99 -27.77 -0.50
N MET A 299 1.56 -29.00 -0.80
CA MET A 299 0.14 -29.40 -0.77
C MET A 299 -0.57 -29.13 0.57
N LYS A 300 0.13 -29.29 1.70
CA LYS A 300 -0.41 -28.93 3.03
C LYS A 300 -0.75 -27.43 3.12
N THR A 301 0.08 -26.57 2.54
CA THR A 301 -0.15 -25.12 2.47
C THR A 301 -1.31 -24.81 1.53
N MET A 302 -1.35 -25.45 0.36
CA MET A 302 -2.44 -25.32 -0.60
C MET A 302 -3.79 -25.69 0.01
N SER A 303 -3.83 -26.80 0.75
CA SER A 303 -5.02 -27.26 1.47
C SER A 303 -5.45 -26.27 2.56
N ALA A 304 -4.49 -25.72 3.31
CA ALA A 304 -4.78 -24.70 4.32
C ALA A 304 -5.31 -23.40 3.71
N ILE A 305 -4.79 -22.96 2.54
CA ILE A 305 -5.34 -21.82 1.80
C ILE A 305 -6.77 -22.13 1.37
N TYR A 306 -7.02 -23.33 0.82
CA TYR A 306 -8.34 -23.75 0.38
C TYR A 306 -9.37 -23.72 1.51
N GLN A 307 -9.01 -24.22 2.70
CA GLN A 307 -9.90 -24.31 3.85
C GLN A 307 -10.12 -22.98 4.58
N LYS A 308 -9.08 -22.14 4.71
CA LYS A 308 -9.09 -20.98 5.63
C LYS A 308 -9.21 -19.62 4.94
N VAL A 309 -8.97 -19.54 3.64
CA VAL A 309 -9.00 -18.26 2.90
C VAL A 309 -10.20 -18.24 1.96
N ARG A 310 -10.96 -17.14 1.96
CA ARG A 310 -12.10 -16.95 1.05
C ARG A 310 -11.65 -16.99 -0.42
N HIS A 311 -12.43 -17.69 -1.24
CA HIS A 311 -12.27 -17.73 -2.70
C HIS A 311 -13.34 -16.88 -3.40
N ARG A 312 -12.99 -16.38 -4.58
CA ARG A 312 -13.90 -15.74 -5.53
C ARG A 312 -13.97 -16.59 -6.79
N LEU A 313 -15.06 -16.44 -7.55
CA LEU A 313 -15.29 -17.19 -8.78
C LEU A 313 -14.16 -17.00 -9.81
N ASN A 314 -13.60 -15.79 -9.87
CA ASN A 314 -12.52 -15.45 -10.81
C ASN A 314 -11.12 -15.62 -10.20
N ASP A 315 -10.98 -16.26 -9.03
CA ASP A 315 -9.67 -16.46 -8.42
C ASP A 315 -8.91 -17.58 -9.17
N ASP A 316 -7.83 -17.21 -9.84
CA ASP A 316 -6.97 -18.13 -10.61
C ASP A 316 -5.79 -18.71 -9.82
N TRP A 317 -5.64 -18.33 -8.54
CA TRP A 317 -4.46 -18.63 -7.71
C TRP A 317 -4.00 -20.11 -7.73
N ALA A 318 -4.93 -21.07 -7.82
CA ALA A 318 -4.64 -22.49 -7.75
C ALA A 318 -4.08 -23.07 -9.06
N TYR A 319 -4.43 -22.49 -10.22
CA TYR A 319 -4.09 -23.01 -11.55
C TYR A 319 -3.29 -22.04 -12.43
N GLY A 320 -3.31 -20.73 -12.13
CA GLY A 320 -2.48 -19.71 -12.78
C GLY A 320 -0.99 -20.07 -12.69
N ASN A 321 -0.24 -19.81 -13.76
CA ASN A 321 1.14 -20.30 -13.88
C ASN A 321 2.00 -19.29 -14.65
N ASP A 322 2.06 -18.07 -14.14
CA ASP A 322 2.82 -16.96 -14.71
C ASP A 322 4.27 -17.03 -14.24
N LEU A 323 5.00 -18.07 -14.64
CA LEU A 323 6.41 -18.25 -14.29
C LEU A 323 7.31 -17.21 -14.95
N ASP A 324 6.94 -16.76 -16.14
CA ASP A 324 7.69 -15.81 -16.94
C ASP A 324 7.36 -14.35 -16.59
N ALA A 325 6.49 -14.11 -15.60
CA ALA A 325 6.19 -12.77 -15.13
C ALA A 325 7.44 -12.15 -14.50
N ARG A 326 7.81 -10.97 -14.98
CA ARG A 326 8.98 -10.21 -14.54
C ARG A 326 8.53 -8.96 -13.78
N PRO A 327 9.37 -8.43 -12.88
CA PRO A 327 8.99 -7.27 -12.07
C PRO A 327 8.57 -6.03 -12.87
N TRP A 328 9.15 -5.82 -14.05
CA TRP A 328 8.86 -4.68 -14.92
C TRP A 328 7.60 -4.83 -15.78
N ASP A 329 7.05 -6.04 -15.91
CA ASP A 329 5.85 -6.27 -16.74
C ASP A 329 4.60 -5.53 -16.18
N PHE A 330 4.64 -5.14 -14.90
CA PHE A 330 3.56 -4.43 -14.21
C PHE A 330 3.88 -2.94 -13.93
N GLN A 331 4.95 -2.41 -14.52
CA GLN A 331 5.37 -1.03 -14.26
C GLN A 331 4.38 -0.01 -14.84
N ALA A 332 3.77 -0.32 -15.99
CA ALA A 332 2.74 0.52 -16.60
C ALA A 332 1.52 0.71 -15.68
N GLU A 333 1.06 -0.36 -15.01
CA GLU A 333 -0.07 -0.28 -14.05
C GLU A 333 0.25 0.63 -12.85
N GLU A 334 1.46 0.54 -12.29
CA GLU A 334 1.88 1.40 -11.18
C GLU A 334 2.10 2.86 -11.62
N CYS A 335 2.61 3.09 -12.83
CA CYS A 335 2.73 4.44 -13.40
C CYS A 335 1.36 5.07 -13.65
N ALA A 336 0.42 4.33 -14.24
CA ALA A 336 -0.95 4.80 -14.45
C ALA A 336 -1.64 5.12 -13.10
N LEU A 337 -1.48 4.25 -12.10
CA LEU A 337 -1.99 4.50 -10.76
C LEU A 337 -1.38 5.76 -10.13
N ARG A 338 -0.06 5.97 -10.27
CA ARG A 338 0.61 7.18 -9.77
C ARG A 338 0.01 8.43 -10.42
N ALA A 339 -0.17 8.43 -11.73
CA ALA A 339 -0.77 9.55 -12.45
C ALA A 339 -2.20 9.84 -11.97
N SER A 340 -3.03 8.82 -11.74
CA SER A 340 -4.38 9.02 -11.16
C SER A 340 -4.34 9.64 -9.78
N ILE A 341 -3.40 9.21 -8.93
CA ILE A 341 -3.24 9.75 -7.57
C ILE A 341 -2.79 11.20 -7.60
N GLU A 342 -1.80 11.54 -8.44
CA GLU A 342 -1.31 12.91 -8.61
C GLU A 342 -2.44 13.83 -9.07
N ARG A 343 -3.19 13.42 -10.10
CA ARG A 343 -4.37 14.17 -10.58
C ARG A 343 -5.41 14.39 -9.49
N PHE A 344 -5.77 13.34 -8.74
CA PHE A 344 -6.69 13.46 -7.62
C PHE A 344 -6.20 14.46 -6.58
N ASN A 345 -4.92 14.35 -6.18
CA ASN A 345 -4.36 15.20 -5.13
C ASN A 345 -4.25 16.66 -5.58
N SER A 346 -3.80 16.89 -6.82
CA SER A 346 -3.77 18.23 -7.41
C SER A 346 -5.16 18.83 -7.50
N ARG A 347 -6.15 18.09 -8.02
CA ARG A 347 -7.54 18.56 -8.14
C ARG A 347 -8.15 18.92 -6.78
N ARG A 348 -7.95 18.08 -5.76
CA ARG A 348 -8.65 18.21 -4.48
C ARG A 348 -7.94 19.08 -3.44
N TYR A 349 -6.60 19.10 -3.42
CA TYR A 349 -5.84 19.76 -2.36
C TYR A 349 -4.97 20.91 -2.83
N ASP A 350 -4.61 20.96 -4.12
CA ASP A 350 -3.82 22.08 -4.63
C ASP A 350 -4.75 23.27 -4.86
N ARG A 351 -4.76 24.19 -3.89
CA ARG A 351 -5.54 25.44 -3.98
C ARG A 351 -4.96 26.44 -4.99
N ALA A 352 -3.75 26.19 -5.52
CA ALA A 352 -2.99 27.19 -6.26
C ALA A 352 -3.18 27.16 -7.79
N HIS A 353 -3.83 26.14 -8.37
CA HIS A 353 -3.86 26.03 -9.83
C HIS A 353 -5.23 25.60 -10.35
N SER A 354 -6.01 26.60 -10.78
CA SER A 354 -6.72 26.49 -12.05
C SER A 354 -5.73 25.87 -13.03
N ASN A 355 -5.96 24.61 -13.43
CA ASN A 355 -5.05 23.91 -14.31
C ASN A 355 -4.76 24.84 -15.52
N PRO A 356 -3.49 25.16 -15.83
CA PRO A 356 -3.14 26.16 -16.85
C PRO A 356 -3.73 25.83 -18.22
N ASP A 357 -3.96 24.55 -18.53
CA ASP A 357 -4.65 24.08 -19.74
C ASP A 357 -6.13 24.54 -19.82
N PHE A 358 -6.69 24.99 -18.69
CA PHE A 358 -8.08 25.43 -18.53
C PHE A 358 -8.19 26.91 -18.09
N LEU A 359 -7.09 27.66 -18.13
CA LEU A 359 -7.18 29.12 -18.04
C LEU A 359 -7.84 29.66 -19.31
N PRO A 360 -8.65 30.73 -19.22
CA PRO A 360 -9.16 31.38 -20.41
C PRO A 360 -7.98 31.82 -21.29
N VAL A 361 -7.96 31.33 -22.53
CA VAL A 361 -6.96 31.73 -23.53
C VAL A 361 -7.14 33.22 -23.81
N ASP A 362 -6.03 33.96 -23.81
CA ASP A 362 -6.05 35.36 -24.21
C ASP A 362 -6.33 35.46 -25.72
N ASN A 363 -7.58 35.77 -26.05
CA ASN A 363 -8.03 35.93 -27.43
C ASN A 363 -7.79 37.35 -27.96
N CYS A 364 -7.14 38.23 -27.20
CA CYS A 364 -6.84 39.59 -27.65
C CYS A 364 -5.55 39.60 -28.48
N LEU A 365 -5.71 39.78 -29.81
CA LEU A 365 -4.58 39.83 -30.75
C LEU A 365 -3.50 40.86 -30.34
N GLN A 366 -3.92 42.01 -29.81
CA GLN A 366 -3.03 43.08 -29.38
C GLN A 366 -2.18 42.69 -28.16
N SER A 367 -2.76 41.89 -27.26
CA SER A 367 -2.09 41.40 -26.06
C SER A 367 -1.08 40.29 -26.40
N VAL A 368 -1.49 39.34 -27.24
CA VAL A 368 -0.63 38.24 -27.71
C VAL A 368 0.55 38.75 -28.53
N LEU A 369 0.33 39.69 -29.45
CA LEU A 369 1.41 40.30 -30.24
C LEU A 369 2.28 41.28 -29.43
N GLY A 370 1.77 41.76 -28.29
CA GLY A 370 2.51 42.62 -27.37
C GLY A 370 3.39 41.86 -26.38
N GLN A 371 3.24 40.54 -26.27
CA GLN A 371 4.01 39.71 -25.37
C GLN A 371 5.46 39.58 -25.87
N ARG A 372 6.43 39.99 -25.04
CA ARG A 372 7.85 39.75 -25.33
C ARG A 372 8.20 38.31 -25.01
N VAL A 373 8.37 37.49 -26.04
CA VAL A 373 8.92 36.14 -25.91
C VAL A 373 10.44 36.24 -25.89
N GLU A 374 11.06 35.79 -24.80
CA GLU A 374 12.53 35.65 -24.75
C GLU A 374 12.94 34.45 -25.61
N LEU A 375 13.55 34.74 -26.75
CA LEU A 375 14.10 33.73 -27.63
C LEU A 375 15.53 33.38 -27.19
N PRO A 376 15.95 32.11 -27.27
CA PRO A 376 17.33 31.73 -27.00
C PRO A 376 18.31 32.57 -27.84
N GLU A 377 19.47 32.93 -27.28
CA GLU A 377 20.46 33.77 -27.98
C GLU A 377 20.87 33.19 -29.35
N ASP A 378 20.97 31.85 -29.42
CA ASP A 378 21.31 31.11 -30.63
C ASP A 378 20.19 31.09 -31.69
N PHE A 379 18.95 31.42 -31.31
CA PHE A 379 17.81 31.43 -32.22
C PHE A 379 17.93 32.57 -33.23
N GLN A 380 18.42 33.74 -32.80
CA GLN A 380 18.62 34.88 -33.70
C GLN A 380 19.67 34.57 -34.77
N VAL A 381 20.72 33.83 -34.39
CA VAL A 381 21.81 33.44 -35.31
C VAL A 381 21.35 32.37 -36.30
N ASN A 382 20.45 31.47 -35.90
CA ASN A 382 19.99 30.34 -36.71
C ASN A 382 18.57 30.53 -37.28
N TYR A 383 18.05 31.76 -37.28
CA TYR A 383 16.68 32.06 -37.65
C TYR A 383 16.35 31.63 -39.09
N ASP A 384 17.24 31.93 -40.04
CA ASP A 384 17.06 31.60 -41.45
C ASP A 384 17.03 30.08 -41.67
N LEU A 385 17.90 29.35 -40.96
CA LEU A 385 17.97 27.89 -41.02
C LEU A 385 16.71 27.25 -40.39
N TRP A 386 16.16 27.86 -39.34
CA TRP A 386 14.92 27.43 -38.73
C TRP A 386 13.72 27.67 -39.67
N LEU A 387 13.65 28.82 -40.33
CA LEU A 387 12.60 29.11 -41.32
C LEU A 387 12.60 28.08 -42.46
N GLU A 388 13.77 27.77 -43.02
CA GLU A 388 13.87 26.75 -44.06
C GLU A 388 13.39 25.38 -43.57
N ARG A 389 13.79 24.95 -42.37
CA ARG A 389 13.51 23.60 -41.85
C ARG A 389 12.10 23.41 -41.30
N GLU A 390 11.55 24.41 -40.61
CA GLU A 390 10.31 24.27 -39.86
C GLU A 390 9.11 24.96 -40.53
N VAL A 391 9.35 25.97 -41.37
CA VAL A 391 8.28 26.74 -42.03
C VAL A 391 8.17 26.44 -43.52
N PHE A 392 9.27 26.51 -44.27
CA PHE A 392 9.23 26.37 -45.74
C PHE A 392 9.27 24.93 -46.22
N SER A 393 10.05 24.07 -45.57
CA SER A 393 10.21 22.67 -45.99
C SER A 393 9.21 21.70 -45.37
N ARG A 394 8.45 22.13 -44.34
CA ARG A 394 7.35 21.33 -43.80
C ARG A 394 6.06 21.61 -44.59
N PRO A 395 5.43 20.58 -45.18
CA PRO A 395 4.12 20.75 -45.78
C PRO A 395 3.13 21.09 -44.67
N ILE A 396 2.39 22.19 -44.83
CA ILE A 396 1.33 22.59 -43.90
C ILE A 396 0.19 21.59 -44.05
N SER A 397 -0.02 20.74 -43.04
CA SER A 397 -1.18 19.84 -42.94
C SER A 397 -2.43 20.64 -42.59
N TRP A 398 -3.01 21.31 -43.58
CA TRP A 398 -4.25 22.08 -43.43
C TRP A 398 -5.41 21.24 -42.89
N GLU A 399 -5.35 19.91 -43.04
CA GLU A 399 -6.34 18.96 -42.52
C GLU A 399 -6.36 18.87 -40.99
N GLU A 400 -5.25 19.13 -40.29
CA GLU A 400 -5.20 19.12 -38.81
C GLU A 400 -5.77 20.41 -38.19
N LEU A 401 -5.91 21.48 -38.99
CA LEU A 401 -6.40 22.79 -38.55
C LEU A 401 -7.94 22.87 -38.51
N LEU A 402 -8.63 21.86 -39.05
CA LEU A 402 -10.08 21.78 -39.18
C LEU A 402 -10.72 20.64 -38.35
N GLN A 403 -9.92 19.93 -37.54
CA GLN A 403 -10.40 19.02 -36.49
C GLN A 403 -10.41 19.73 -35.14
#